data_AF-A0A6I8RMJ8-F1
#
_entry.id   AF-A0A6I8RMJ8-F1
#
_cell.length_a   1.000
_cell.length_b   1.000
_cell.length_c   1.000
_cell.angle_alpha   90.00
_cell.angle_beta   90.00
_cell.angle_gamma   90.00
#
_symmetry.space_group_name_H-M   'P 1'
#
loop_
_entity.id
_entity.type
_entity.pdbx_description
1 polymer ?
#
loop_
_entity_poly.entity_id
_entity_poly.type
_entity_poly.pdbx_seq_one_letter_code
_entity_poly.pdbx_strand_id
1 'polypeptide(L)'
;MADNSVSEQLLQRLQDGGSKGVDSLELAALLGVEHQQVVGAVKSLQCLGQIIEAEQRSSKKWELSSEGEEIAREGSHEARVFHSLPKEGLLQSELMKQPIAKVGFSKAMSNKWVRVDKAAEGGPRIYRVVDSIEDAVKEKLQLILKGKADDVNEKDKNELKKRKLVNEVTVKSYWVTKGSGFSTSITKQETDLTPEMIASGSWREKQFKGYNFNALGVMPECGHLHPLLKVRTQFRQIFLEMGFTEMPTNNFIESSFWNFDALFQPQQHPARDQHDTFFLQDPALATEFPMEYLEKVKKVHSEGGYGSQGYKYDWSIHEAQKNILRTHTTAVSARMLYKLAQQESQNCASSRRTTLTQSPAWKCSVTMKGYRNGWKLGILGSLGRSCCCRWVCRKT
;
A
#
# COMPACT_ATOMS: atom_id res chain seq x y z
N MET A 1 17.30 27.94 39.84
CA MET A 1 16.57 28.94 39.02
C MET A 1 15.76 28.13 38.05
N ALA A 2 14.44 28.14 38.20
CA ALA A 2 13.56 27.18 37.54
C ALA A 2 13.54 27.42 36.02
N ASP A 3 13.73 26.36 35.24
CA ASP A 3 13.34 26.28 33.84
C ASP A 3 11.81 26.38 33.79
N ASN A 4 11.27 27.59 33.95
CA ASN A 4 9.85 27.83 33.80
C ASN A 4 9.48 27.47 32.36
N SER A 5 8.50 26.56 32.21
CA SER A 5 8.01 26.12 30.92
C SER A 5 7.62 27.34 30.07
N VAL A 6 7.89 27.30 28.76
CA VAL A 6 7.49 28.36 27.80
C VAL A 6 6.01 28.74 27.95
N SER A 7 5.17 27.79 28.36
CA SER A 7 3.74 28.00 28.67
C SER A 7 3.52 28.94 29.87
N GLU A 8 4.30 28.80 30.95
CA GLU A 8 4.17 29.64 32.15
C GLU A 8 4.67 31.06 31.88
N GLN A 9 5.77 31.19 31.14
CA GLN A 9 6.29 32.48 30.71
C GLN A 9 5.32 33.21 29.78
N LEU A 10 4.65 32.49 28.87
CA LEU A 10 3.57 33.06 28.05
C LEU A 10 2.41 33.58 28.93
N LEU A 11 1.97 32.79 29.92
CA LEU A 11 0.90 33.20 30.83
C LEU A 11 1.29 34.42 31.68
N GLN A 12 2.53 34.46 32.20
CA GLN A 12 3.05 35.63 32.91
C GLN A 12 3.08 36.88 32.01
N ARG A 13 3.53 36.75 30.76
CA ARG A 13 3.54 37.87 29.81
C ARG A 13 2.14 38.34 29.43
N LEU A 14 1.18 37.43 29.30
CA LEU A 14 -0.22 37.81 29.12
C LEU A 14 -0.75 38.53 30.37
N GLN A 15 -0.35 38.12 31.57
CA GLN A 15 -0.72 38.82 32.81
C GLN A 15 -0.16 40.26 32.83
N ASP A 16 1.15 40.42 32.61
CA ASP A 16 1.87 41.70 32.64
C ASP A 16 1.42 42.65 31.50
N GLY A 17 1.10 42.10 30.33
CA GLY A 17 0.66 42.84 29.14
C GLY A 17 -0.76 43.41 29.19
N GLY A 18 -1.53 43.15 30.27
CA GLY A 18 -2.89 43.68 30.41
C GLY A 18 -3.86 43.11 29.37
N SER A 19 -4.57 43.97 28.62
CA SER A 19 -5.48 43.57 27.52
C SER A 19 -4.79 43.52 26.14
N LYS A 20 -3.51 43.88 26.06
CA LYS A 20 -2.76 43.80 24.80
C LYS A 20 -2.42 42.34 24.53
N GLY A 21 -2.86 41.84 23.38
CA GLY A 21 -2.49 40.51 22.91
C GLY A 21 -0.98 40.42 22.64
N VAL A 22 -0.47 39.20 22.61
CA VAL A 22 0.95 38.90 22.40
C VAL A 22 1.10 38.13 21.09
N ASP A 23 2.00 38.57 20.21
CA ASP A 23 2.39 37.77 19.04
C ASP A 23 3.42 36.72 19.47
N SER A 24 3.13 35.46 19.14
CA SER A 24 4.06 34.34 19.21
C SER A 24 5.45 34.59 18.61
N LEU A 25 5.58 35.32 17.49
CA LEU A 25 6.87 35.60 16.86
C LEU A 25 7.70 36.59 17.67
N GLU A 26 7.07 37.66 18.16
CA GLU A 26 7.72 38.66 19.02
C GLU A 26 8.15 38.02 20.34
N LEU A 27 7.29 37.15 20.90
CA LEU A 27 7.61 36.42 22.11
C LEU A 27 8.78 35.44 21.92
N ALA A 28 8.81 34.71 20.79
CA ALA A 28 9.93 33.82 20.47
C ALA A 28 11.25 34.60 20.40
N ALA A 29 11.24 35.77 19.75
CA ALA A 29 12.41 36.65 19.66
C ALA A 29 12.85 37.19 21.04
N LEU A 30 11.90 37.57 21.89
CA LEU A 30 12.17 38.10 23.24
C LEU A 30 12.71 37.03 24.19
N LEU A 31 12.23 35.80 24.08
CA LEU A 31 12.64 34.68 24.93
C LEU A 31 13.89 33.95 24.39
N GLY A 32 14.33 34.26 23.17
CA GLY A 32 15.46 33.61 22.53
C GLY A 32 15.23 32.12 22.21
N VAL A 33 13.95 31.71 22.10
CA VAL A 33 13.56 30.32 21.80
C VAL A 33 13.02 30.20 20.37
N GLU A 34 13.06 28.98 19.84
CA GLU A 34 12.52 28.70 18.52
C GLU A 34 11.00 28.91 18.49
N HIS A 35 10.49 29.55 17.44
CA HIS A 35 9.05 29.83 17.25
C HIS A 35 8.18 28.56 17.40
N GLN A 36 8.67 27.41 16.96
CA GLN A 36 7.96 26.13 17.09
C GLN A 36 7.65 25.76 18.55
N GLN A 37 8.53 26.07 19.50
CA GLN A 37 8.32 25.78 20.91
C GLN A 37 7.19 26.65 21.50
N VAL A 38 7.14 27.93 21.11
CA VAL A 38 6.07 28.85 21.51
C VAL A 38 4.73 28.41 20.91
N VAL A 39 4.71 28.04 19.63
CA VAL A 39 3.49 27.51 18.97
C VAL A 39 3.00 26.23 19.64
N GLY A 40 3.90 25.32 20.03
CA GLY A 40 3.57 24.12 20.79
C GLY A 40 2.91 24.47 22.12
N ALA A 41 3.48 25.42 22.87
CA ALA A 41 2.94 25.89 24.15
C ALA A 41 1.55 26.53 24.00
N VAL A 42 1.32 27.35 22.97
CA VAL A 42 0.00 27.94 22.68
C VAL A 42 -1.04 26.85 22.42
N LYS A 43 -0.72 25.85 21.60
CA LYS A 43 -1.66 24.75 21.34
C LYS A 43 -1.97 23.93 22.59
N SER A 44 -0.96 23.64 23.41
CA SER A 44 -1.17 22.94 24.69
C SER A 44 -2.12 23.72 25.61
N LEU A 45 -1.97 25.05 25.69
CA LEU A 45 -2.85 25.90 26.48
C LEU A 45 -4.27 26.01 25.91
N GLN A 46 -4.45 26.01 24.59
CA GLN A 46 -5.77 25.89 23.96
C GLN A 46 -6.44 24.54 24.28
N CYS A 47 -5.67 23.45 24.37
CA CYS A 47 -6.22 22.12 24.72
C CYS A 47 -6.64 22.01 26.19
N LEU A 48 -6.04 22.80 27.09
CA LEU A 48 -6.36 22.82 28.51
C LEU A 48 -7.66 23.59 28.84
N GLY A 49 -8.33 24.17 27.83
CA GLY A 49 -9.62 24.85 27.96
C GLY A 49 -9.59 26.29 27.44
N GLN A 50 -10.58 27.11 27.84
CA GLN A 50 -10.66 28.54 27.49
C GLN A 50 -9.72 29.42 28.33
N ILE A 51 -8.48 28.96 28.57
CA ILE A 51 -7.46 29.73 29.31
C ILE A 51 -6.93 30.87 28.44
N ILE A 52 -6.71 30.59 27.15
CA ILE A 52 -6.27 31.56 26.15
C ILE A 52 -7.14 31.46 24.91
N GLU A 53 -7.32 32.58 24.23
CA GLU A 53 -7.83 32.63 22.86
C GLU A 53 -6.62 32.89 21.95
N ALA A 54 -6.49 32.13 20.86
CA ALA A 54 -5.40 32.35 19.90
C ALA A 54 -5.96 32.40 18.49
N GLU A 55 -5.74 33.55 17.83
CA GLU A 55 -6.09 33.77 16.44
C GLU A 55 -4.86 33.50 15.57
N GLN A 56 -5.00 32.63 14.57
CA GLN A 56 -3.90 32.34 13.67
C GLN A 56 -3.83 33.40 12.57
N ARG A 57 -2.69 34.09 12.46
CA ARG A 57 -2.39 35.07 11.40
C ARG A 57 -1.32 34.50 10.47
N SER A 58 -1.43 34.79 9.18
CA SER A 58 -0.45 34.37 8.19
C SER A 58 0.04 35.55 7.39
N SER A 59 1.35 35.78 7.40
CA SER A 59 2.02 36.73 6.52
C SER A 59 2.77 35.97 5.42
N LYS A 60 2.77 36.54 4.22
CA LYS A 60 3.50 36.00 3.07
C LYS A 60 4.79 36.79 2.93
N LYS A 61 5.92 36.10 2.98
CA LYS A 61 7.24 36.67 2.72
C LYS A 61 7.82 35.99 1.49
N TRP A 62 8.44 36.78 0.62
CA TRP A 62 9.16 36.27 -0.53
C TRP A 62 10.64 36.17 -0.18
N GLU A 63 11.22 34.98 -0.33
CA GLU A 63 12.63 34.73 -0.07
C GLU A 63 13.30 34.21 -1.35
N LEU A 64 14.53 34.64 -1.61
CA LEU A 64 15.27 34.14 -2.76
C LEU A 64 15.70 32.69 -2.53
N SER A 65 15.76 31.91 -3.60
CA SER A 65 16.45 30.61 -3.56
C SER A 65 17.97 30.83 -3.63
N SER A 66 18.75 29.80 -3.32
CA SER A 66 20.22 29.84 -3.44
C SER A 66 20.68 30.24 -4.86
N GLU A 67 19.98 29.76 -5.88
CA GLU A 67 20.21 30.15 -7.28
C GLU A 67 19.77 31.59 -7.56
N GLY A 68 18.66 32.03 -6.96
CA GLY A 68 18.20 33.42 -7.05
C GLY A 68 19.18 34.43 -6.44
N GLU A 69 19.84 34.07 -5.33
CA GLU A 69 20.89 34.89 -4.70
C GLU A 69 22.16 34.98 -5.57
N GLU A 70 22.52 33.90 -6.25
CA GLU A 70 23.63 33.90 -7.23
C GLU A 70 23.30 34.86 -8.38
N ILE A 71 22.10 34.76 -8.96
CA ILE A 71 21.66 35.61 -10.06
C ILE A 71 21.57 37.08 -9.65
N ALA A 72 21.12 37.37 -8.42
CA ALA A 72 21.06 38.74 -7.91
C ALA A 72 22.46 39.39 -7.85
N ARG A 73 23.52 38.60 -7.61
CA ARG A 73 24.92 39.05 -7.57
C ARG A 73 25.56 39.09 -8.97
N GLU A 74 25.58 37.95 -9.65
CA GLU A 74 26.36 37.72 -10.88
C GLU A 74 25.59 38.05 -12.17
N GLY A 75 24.27 38.24 -12.09
CA GLY A 75 23.39 38.44 -13.23
C GLY A 75 22.71 37.15 -13.71
N SER A 76 21.68 37.30 -14.53
CA SER A 76 20.88 36.18 -15.02
C SER A 76 21.68 35.27 -15.93
N HIS A 77 21.33 33.98 -15.93
CA HIS A 77 21.97 32.98 -16.79
C HIS A 77 21.91 33.36 -18.28
N GLU A 78 20.84 34.06 -18.68
CA GLU A 78 20.63 34.59 -20.03
C GLU A 78 21.62 35.71 -20.36
N ALA A 79 21.78 36.67 -19.45
CA ALA A 79 22.74 37.75 -19.58
C ALA A 79 24.17 37.20 -19.58
N ARG A 80 24.50 36.26 -18.69
CA ARG A 80 25.82 35.61 -18.63
C ARG A 80 26.17 34.91 -19.95
N VAL A 81 25.22 34.17 -20.52
CA VAL A 81 25.38 33.51 -21.83
C VAL A 81 25.54 34.54 -22.95
N PHE A 82 24.84 35.67 -22.90
CA PHE A 82 25.03 36.71 -23.92
C PHE A 82 26.40 37.37 -23.84
N HIS A 83 26.88 37.70 -22.63
CA HIS A 83 28.20 38.31 -22.44
C HIS A 83 29.36 37.37 -22.79
N SER A 84 29.15 36.05 -22.73
CA SER A 84 30.17 35.08 -23.14
C SER A 84 30.25 34.86 -24.66
N LEU A 85 29.33 35.43 -25.45
CA LEU A 85 29.31 35.29 -26.91
C LEU A 85 30.10 36.41 -27.62
N PRO A 86 31.18 36.09 -28.35
CA PRO A 86 31.89 37.06 -29.18
C PRO A 86 31.07 37.45 -30.42
N LYS A 87 31.39 38.59 -31.04
CA LYS A 87 30.71 39.08 -32.27
C LYS A 87 30.80 38.08 -33.44
N GLU A 88 31.88 37.31 -33.47
CA GLU A 88 32.23 36.33 -34.51
C GLU A 88 31.46 34.99 -34.38
N GLY A 89 30.65 34.86 -33.32
CA GLY A 89 29.81 33.69 -33.07
C GLY A 89 30.59 32.49 -32.49
N LEU A 90 29.94 31.77 -31.59
CA LEU A 90 30.52 30.64 -30.86
C LEU A 90 29.87 29.32 -31.29
N LEU A 91 30.64 28.24 -31.31
CA LEU A 91 30.11 26.89 -31.54
C LEU A 91 29.14 26.50 -30.41
N GLN A 92 27.97 25.96 -30.77
CA GLN A 92 26.98 25.52 -29.80
C GLN A 92 27.54 24.43 -28.86
N SER A 93 28.40 23.54 -29.36
CA SER A 93 29.02 22.47 -28.57
C SER A 93 29.94 23.00 -27.46
N GLU A 94 30.61 24.12 -27.69
CA GLU A 94 31.51 24.74 -26.70
C GLU A 94 30.73 25.49 -25.63
N LEU A 95 29.67 26.20 -26.03
CA LEU A 95 28.78 26.87 -25.08
C LEU A 95 28.09 25.86 -24.16
N MET A 96 27.60 24.74 -24.71
CA MET A 96 26.87 23.71 -23.96
C MET A 96 27.72 22.92 -22.95
N LYS A 97 29.05 23.06 -22.98
CA LYS A 97 29.94 22.50 -21.94
C LYS A 97 29.81 23.23 -20.61
N GLN A 98 29.36 24.49 -20.62
CA GLN A 98 29.12 25.23 -19.39
C GLN A 98 27.79 24.80 -18.74
N PRO A 99 27.75 24.53 -17.43
CA PRO A 99 26.56 24.01 -16.75
C PRO A 99 25.37 24.98 -16.82
N ILE A 100 25.64 26.28 -16.83
CA ILE A 100 24.65 27.37 -16.86
C ILE A 100 24.09 27.61 -18.27
N ALA A 101 24.85 27.22 -19.30
CA ALA A 101 24.55 27.57 -20.68
C ALA A 101 23.26 26.95 -21.21
N LYS A 102 22.92 25.73 -20.81
CA LYS A 102 21.70 25.05 -21.30
C LYS A 102 20.42 25.81 -20.92
N VAL A 103 20.39 26.34 -19.69
CA VAL A 103 19.23 27.08 -19.15
C VAL A 103 19.21 28.50 -19.72
N GLY A 104 20.35 29.19 -19.72
CA GLY A 104 20.48 30.56 -20.24
C GLY A 104 20.24 30.65 -21.75
N PHE A 105 20.74 29.70 -22.55
CA PHE A 105 20.61 29.67 -24.01
C PHE A 105 19.14 29.57 -24.48
N SER A 106 18.37 28.65 -23.88
CA SER A 106 16.96 28.44 -24.24
C SER A 106 16.12 29.72 -24.05
N LYS A 107 16.46 30.51 -23.02
CA LYS A 107 15.70 31.70 -22.67
C LYS A 107 16.23 32.96 -23.37
N ALA A 108 17.55 33.06 -23.63
CA ALA A 108 18.12 34.05 -24.53
C ALA A 108 17.57 33.92 -25.96
N MET A 109 17.33 32.68 -26.45
CA MET A 109 16.63 32.43 -27.72
C MET A 109 15.17 32.92 -27.67
N SER A 110 14.47 32.66 -26.55
CA SER A 110 13.07 33.08 -26.37
C SER A 110 12.92 34.61 -26.34
N ASN A 111 13.90 35.31 -25.78
CA ASN A 111 13.95 36.78 -25.75
C ASN A 111 14.54 37.40 -27.04
N LYS A 112 14.88 36.58 -28.05
CA LYS A 112 15.49 37.00 -29.33
C LYS A 112 16.86 37.70 -29.20
N TRP A 113 17.61 37.39 -28.15
CA TRP A 113 18.95 37.96 -27.91
C TRP A 113 20.04 37.27 -28.74
N VAL A 114 19.83 35.99 -29.05
CA VAL A 114 20.76 35.13 -29.79
C VAL A 114 20.02 34.42 -30.94
N ARG A 115 20.74 34.12 -32.02
CA ARG A 115 20.26 33.36 -33.18
C ARG A 115 21.20 32.19 -33.49
N VAL A 116 20.67 31.10 -34.01
CA VAL A 116 21.44 29.91 -34.41
C VAL A 116 21.48 29.80 -35.93
N ASP A 117 22.67 29.73 -36.50
CA ASP A 117 22.88 29.32 -37.88
C ASP A 117 23.27 27.85 -37.94
N LYS A 118 22.43 27.05 -38.63
CA LYS A 118 22.67 25.61 -38.86
C LYS A 118 23.52 25.32 -40.10
N ALA A 119 23.82 26.35 -40.90
CA ALA A 119 24.50 26.24 -42.19
C ALA A 119 26.01 26.54 -42.13
N ALA A 120 26.58 26.70 -40.93
CA ALA A 120 28.00 26.98 -40.76
C ALA A 120 28.85 25.69 -40.81
N GLU A 121 30.00 25.75 -41.48
CA GLU A 121 30.98 24.65 -41.51
C GLU A 121 31.50 24.38 -40.08
N GLY A 122 31.33 23.14 -39.59
CA GLY A 122 31.74 22.73 -38.24
C GLY A 122 30.60 22.55 -37.22
N GLY A 123 29.34 22.83 -37.59
CA GLY A 123 28.16 22.61 -36.75
C GLY A 123 27.38 23.89 -36.43
N PRO A 124 26.29 23.80 -35.64
CA PRO A 124 25.43 24.96 -35.36
C PRO A 124 26.21 26.05 -34.60
N ARG A 125 26.17 27.28 -35.12
CA ARG A 125 26.89 28.43 -34.54
C ARG A 125 25.89 29.48 -34.03
N ILE A 126 26.19 30.06 -32.87
CA ILE A 126 25.31 31.00 -32.18
C ILE A 126 25.87 32.41 -32.36
N TYR A 127 25.04 33.31 -32.85
CA TYR A 127 25.36 34.73 -33.01
C TYR A 127 24.48 35.58 -32.09
N ARG A 128 25.02 36.69 -31.62
CA ARG A 128 24.26 37.74 -30.94
C ARG A 128 23.46 38.56 -31.97
N VAL A 129 22.21 38.88 -31.63
CA VAL A 129 21.31 39.68 -32.48
C VAL A 129 21.31 41.15 -32.07
N VAL A 130 21.44 41.40 -30.76
CA VAL A 130 21.42 42.73 -30.16
C VAL A 130 22.84 43.08 -29.65
N ASP A 131 23.19 44.37 -29.58
CA ASP A 131 24.50 44.83 -29.10
C ASP A 131 24.57 45.05 -27.58
N SER A 132 23.44 45.39 -26.93
CA SER A 132 23.33 45.63 -25.49
C SER A 132 22.04 45.03 -24.93
N ILE A 133 22.09 44.51 -23.69
CA ILE A 133 20.96 43.89 -22.99
C ILE A 133 20.79 44.51 -21.62
N GLU A 134 19.54 44.72 -21.23
CA GLU A 134 19.14 45.07 -19.86
C GLU A 134 18.68 43.82 -19.10
N ASP A 135 19.31 43.53 -17.97
CA ASP A 135 19.01 42.34 -17.17
C ASP A 135 17.87 42.58 -16.19
N ALA A 136 16.64 42.62 -16.73
CA ALA A 136 15.43 42.84 -15.94
C ALA A 136 15.21 41.78 -14.84
N VAL A 137 15.77 40.57 -14.98
CA VAL A 137 15.65 39.51 -13.97
C VAL A 137 16.51 39.84 -12.75
N LYS A 138 17.75 40.30 -12.97
CA LYS A 138 18.65 40.72 -11.89
C LYS A 138 18.09 41.89 -11.10
N GLU A 139 17.57 42.91 -11.78
CA GLU A 139 16.99 44.09 -11.11
C GLU A 139 15.81 43.70 -10.21
N LYS A 140 14.90 42.86 -10.71
CA LYS A 140 13.75 42.35 -9.95
C LYS A 140 14.19 41.53 -8.72
N LEU A 141 15.20 40.68 -8.87
CA LEU A 141 15.72 39.89 -7.74
C LEU A 141 16.45 40.76 -6.71
N GLN A 142 17.15 41.81 -7.14
CA GLN A 142 17.77 42.79 -6.22
C GLN A 142 16.73 43.61 -5.45
N LEU A 143 15.59 43.93 -6.05
CA LEU A 143 14.47 44.58 -5.34
C LEU A 143 13.89 43.66 -4.26
N ILE A 144 13.73 42.38 -4.55
CA ILE A 144 13.28 41.37 -3.57
C ILE A 144 14.31 41.22 -2.44
N LEU A 145 15.61 41.21 -2.76
CA LEU A 145 16.69 41.14 -1.77
C LEU A 145 16.71 42.36 -0.83
N LYS A 146 16.40 43.56 -1.34
CA LYS A 146 16.29 44.80 -0.56
C LYS A 146 15.00 44.90 0.28
N GLY A 147 14.18 43.84 0.31
CA GLY A 147 12.93 43.81 1.07
C GLY A 147 11.78 44.60 0.43
N LYS A 148 11.93 45.08 -0.81
CA LYS A 148 10.90 45.77 -1.58
C LYS A 148 10.17 44.81 -2.53
N ALA A 149 9.74 43.67 -1.98
CA ALA A 149 9.05 42.65 -2.76
C ALA A 149 7.69 43.13 -3.29
N ASP A 150 7.06 44.12 -2.63
CA ASP A 150 5.76 44.66 -3.02
C ASP A 150 5.80 45.52 -4.30
N ASP A 151 6.97 46.09 -4.63
CA ASP A 151 7.17 46.90 -5.85
C ASP A 151 7.25 46.03 -7.13
N VAL A 152 7.36 44.70 -7.01
CA VAL A 152 7.41 43.76 -8.14
C VAL A 152 6.00 43.27 -8.48
N ASN A 153 5.63 43.33 -9.76
CA ASN A 153 4.33 42.90 -10.25
C ASN A 153 4.08 41.39 -9.97
N GLU A 154 2.86 41.03 -9.58
CA GLU A 154 2.44 39.64 -9.30
C GLU A 154 2.67 38.70 -10.49
N LYS A 155 2.58 39.19 -11.74
CA LYS A 155 2.90 38.40 -12.93
C LYS A 155 4.37 37.97 -12.94
N ASP A 156 5.27 38.88 -12.57
CA ASP A 156 6.71 38.64 -12.54
C ASP A 156 7.09 37.72 -11.38
N LYS A 157 6.49 37.90 -10.19
CA LYS A 157 6.68 37.00 -9.04
C LYS A 157 6.32 35.55 -9.38
N ASN A 158 5.20 35.36 -10.08
CA ASN A 158 4.77 34.03 -10.52
C ASN A 158 5.71 33.40 -11.56
N GLU A 159 6.29 34.20 -12.45
CA GLU A 159 7.32 33.71 -13.38
C GLU A 159 8.62 33.33 -12.66
N LEU A 160 9.10 34.17 -11.74
CA LEU A 160 10.29 33.89 -10.92
C LEU A 160 10.10 32.66 -10.03
N LYS A 161 8.90 32.44 -9.49
CA LYS A 161 8.53 31.25 -8.73
C LYS A 161 8.54 29.99 -9.60
N LYS A 162 7.97 30.03 -10.82
CA LYS A 162 8.04 28.91 -11.77
C LYS A 162 9.48 28.56 -12.16
N ARG A 163 10.35 29.57 -12.24
CA ARG A 163 11.79 29.41 -12.50
C ARG A 163 12.59 28.95 -11.27
N LYS A 164 11.97 28.76 -10.10
CA LYS A 164 12.61 28.37 -8.82
C LYS A 164 13.66 29.39 -8.32
N LEU A 165 13.55 30.65 -8.71
CA LEU A 165 14.46 31.73 -8.28
C LEU A 165 14.02 32.38 -6.96
N VAL A 166 12.71 32.30 -6.66
CA VAL A 166 12.10 32.87 -5.46
C VAL A 166 11.11 31.85 -4.90
N ASN A 167 11.10 31.74 -3.58
CA ASN A 167 10.17 30.93 -2.82
C ASN A 167 9.19 31.83 -2.06
N GLU A 168 7.91 31.44 -2.05
CA GLU A 168 6.88 32.09 -1.23
C GLU A 168 6.83 31.37 0.11
N VAL A 169 7.33 32.00 1.17
CA VAL A 169 7.34 31.46 2.52
C VAL A 169 6.19 32.08 3.31
N THR A 170 5.21 31.25 3.66
CA THR A 170 4.10 31.66 4.52
C THR A 170 4.51 31.50 5.98
N VAL A 171 4.74 32.61 6.66
CA VAL A 171 5.03 32.61 8.10
C VAL A 171 3.69 32.66 8.84
N LYS A 172 3.43 31.63 9.65
CA LYS A 172 2.23 31.54 10.48
C LYS A 172 2.59 31.98 11.89
N SER A 173 1.89 32.99 12.39
CA SER A 173 1.98 33.44 13.78
C SER A 173 0.62 33.31 14.46
N TYR A 174 0.64 33.23 15.78
CA TYR A 174 -0.54 33.24 16.63
C TYR A 174 -0.58 34.55 17.41
N TRP A 175 -1.71 35.24 17.32
CA TRP A 175 -2.06 36.35 18.18
C TRP A 175 -2.82 35.81 19.38
N VAL A 176 -2.21 35.87 20.55
CA VAL A 176 -2.75 35.26 21.78
C VAL A 176 -3.35 36.33 22.68
N THR A 177 -4.59 36.12 23.12
CA THR A 177 -5.35 36.96 24.04
C THR A 177 -5.82 36.16 25.26
N LYS A 178 -6.24 36.85 26.32
CA LYS A 178 -6.79 36.23 27.53
C LYS A 178 -8.15 35.60 27.22
N GLY A 179 -8.32 34.33 27.60
CA GLY A 179 -9.62 33.65 27.56
C GLY A 179 -10.45 33.92 28.82
N SER A 180 -11.69 33.44 28.82
CA SER A 180 -12.66 33.57 29.93
C SER A 180 -12.19 32.89 31.23
N GLY A 181 -11.37 31.85 31.13
CA GLY A 181 -10.82 31.07 32.25
C GLY A 181 -9.34 31.32 32.50
N PHE A 182 -8.84 32.53 32.25
CA PHE A 182 -7.42 32.85 32.41
C PHE A 182 -6.96 32.64 33.86
N SER A 183 -6.01 31.72 34.04
CA SER A 183 -5.34 31.44 35.31
C SER A 183 -3.83 31.38 35.08
N THR A 184 -3.06 31.91 36.02
CA THR A 184 -1.60 31.83 36.02
C THR A 184 -1.07 30.45 36.37
N SER A 185 -1.86 29.63 37.07
CA SER A 185 -1.52 28.25 37.40
C SER A 185 -2.32 27.28 36.54
N ILE A 186 -1.62 26.34 35.91
CA ILE A 186 -2.21 25.24 35.16
C ILE A 186 -2.65 24.17 36.18
N THR A 187 -3.93 24.16 36.55
CA THR A 187 -4.48 23.06 37.34
C THR A 187 -4.62 21.82 36.46
N LYS A 188 -3.80 20.80 36.72
CA LYS A 188 -3.92 19.50 36.04
C LYS A 188 -5.23 18.85 36.47
N GLN A 189 -6.14 18.66 35.53
CA GLN A 189 -7.36 17.88 35.75
C GLN A 189 -6.99 16.40 35.89
N GLU A 190 -7.67 15.70 36.82
CA GLU A 190 -7.49 14.27 37.01
C GLU A 190 -8.11 13.50 35.84
N THR A 191 -7.47 12.42 35.39
CA THR A 191 -7.93 11.64 34.23
C THR A 191 -8.97 10.59 34.61
N ASP A 192 -8.71 9.83 35.68
CA ASP A 192 -9.48 8.67 36.05
C ASP A 192 -9.89 8.73 37.52
N LEU A 193 -11.04 8.12 37.82
CA LEU A 193 -11.53 7.97 39.18
C LEU A 193 -10.78 6.82 39.86
N THR A 194 -10.03 7.12 40.92
CA THR A 194 -9.33 6.08 41.70
C THR A 194 -10.18 5.58 42.87
N PRO A 195 -9.96 4.34 43.34
CA PRO A 195 -10.65 3.81 44.51
C PRO A 195 -10.48 4.67 45.78
N GLU A 196 -9.31 5.30 45.94
CA GLU A 196 -9.00 6.18 47.09
C GLU A 196 -9.79 7.48 47.06
N MET A 197 -10.03 8.04 45.87
CA MET A 197 -10.86 9.22 45.71
C MET A 197 -12.31 8.92 46.10
N ILE A 198 -12.81 7.73 45.75
CA ILE A 198 -14.16 7.26 46.12
C ILE A 198 -14.26 7.13 47.65
N ALA A 199 -13.26 6.51 48.29
CA ALA A 199 -13.24 6.31 49.73
C ALA A 199 -13.13 7.63 50.52
N SER A 200 -12.34 8.60 50.03
CA SER A 200 -12.15 9.91 50.67
C SER A 200 -13.23 10.94 50.35
N GLY A 201 -14.06 10.72 49.32
CA GLY A 201 -15.03 11.70 48.83
C GLY A 201 -14.43 12.86 48.03
N SER A 202 -13.11 12.89 47.83
CA SER A 202 -12.38 13.97 47.14
C SER A 202 -12.74 14.13 45.65
N TRP A 203 -13.38 13.13 45.04
CA TRP A 203 -13.89 13.20 43.66
C TRP A 203 -14.99 14.26 43.47
N ARG A 204 -15.67 14.70 44.55
CA ARG A 204 -16.74 15.70 44.45
C ARG A 204 -16.23 17.12 44.20
N GLU A 205 -15.02 17.41 44.66
CA GLU A 205 -14.41 18.75 44.60
C GLU A 205 -13.45 18.90 43.42
N LYS A 206 -12.88 17.78 42.94
CA LYS A 206 -11.91 17.77 41.84
C LYS A 206 -12.59 17.82 40.47
N GLN A 207 -11.96 18.55 39.54
CA GLN A 207 -12.37 18.62 38.13
C GLN A 207 -11.69 17.51 37.33
N PHE A 208 -12.49 16.71 36.62
CA PHE A 208 -12.00 15.63 35.76
C PHE A 208 -11.89 16.07 34.30
N LYS A 209 -10.92 15.49 33.60
CA LYS A 209 -10.80 15.67 32.16
C LYS A 209 -11.99 15.01 31.45
N GLY A 210 -12.63 15.73 30.54
CA GLY A 210 -13.71 15.18 29.73
C GLY A 210 -13.26 13.97 28.90
N TYR A 211 -14.04 12.88 28.95
CA TYR A 211 -13.74 11.68 28.16
C TYR A 211 -14.02 11.93 26.67
N ASN A 212 -13.10 11.50 25.80
CA ASN A 212 -13.25 11.68 24.37
C ASN A 212 -14.08 10.53 23.76
N PHE A 213 -15.39 10.75 23.61
CA PHE A 213 -16.29 9.78 22.96
C PHE A 213 -16.08 9.61 21.45
N ASN A 214 -15.28 10.47 20.81
CA ASN A 214 -14.96 10.34 19.39
C ASN A 214 -13.77 9.40 19.13
N ALA A 215 -13.06 8.96 20.17
CA ALA A 215 -11.95 8.03 20.03
C ALA A 215 -12.44 6.57 20.08
N LEU A 216 -11.81 5.71 19.27
CA LEU A 216 -12.00 4.28 19.40
C LEU A 216 -11.37 3.79 20.71
N GLY A 217 -12.11 2.95 21.44
CA GLY A 217 -11.61 2.33 22.66
C GLY A 217 -10.53 1.29 22.41
N VAL A 218 -9.92 0.80 23.48
CA VAL A 218 -8.95 -0.29 23.42
C VAL A 218 -9.68 -1.59 23.08
N MET A 219 -9.25 -2.25 22.00
CA MET A 219 -9.80 -3.56 21.64
C MET A 219 -9.32 -4.63 22.62
N PRO A 220 -10.21 -5.45 23.21
CA PRO A 220 -9.80 -6.52 24.10
C PRO A 220 -9.05 -7.62 23.34
N GLU A 221 -8.07 -8.22 24.01
CA GLU A 221 -7.38 -9.38 23.46
C GLU A 221 -8.34 -10.58 23.38
N CYS A 222 -8.49 -11.14 22.18
CA CYS A 222 -9.35 -12.30 21.95
C CYS A 222 -8.71 -13.29 20.97
N GLY A 223 -9.16 -14.55 21.03
CA GLY A 223 -8.74 -15.59 20.08
C GLY A 223 -9.34 -15.35 18.68
N HIS A 224 -8.54 -15.56 17.63
CA HIS A 224 -8.96 -15.35 16.25
C HIS A 224 -9.01 -16.66 15.47
N LEU A 225 -10.16 -16.94 14.84
CA LEU A 225 -10.27 -18.04 13.87
C LEU A 225 -9.78 -17.57 12.50
N HIS A 226 -8.98 -18.42 11.83
CA HIS A 226 -8.50 -18.14 10.48
C HIS A 226 -9.67 -17.89 9.51
N PRO A 227 -9.70 -16.78 8.76
CA PRO A 227 -10.83 -16.42 7.89
C PRO A 227 -11.25 -17.52 6.90
N LEU A 228 -10.28 -18.22 6.29
CA LEU A 228 -10.55 -19.36 5.40
C LEU A 228 -11.31 -20.49 6.09
N LEU A 229 -11.02 -20.77 7.36
CA LEU A 229 -11.72 -21.81 8.12
C LEU A 229 -13.14 -21.36 8.48
N LYS A 230 -13.37 -20.07 8.74
CA LYS A 230 -14.72 -19.52 8.94
C LYS A 230 -15.58 -19.74 7.68
N VAL A 231 -15.03 -19.41 6.51
CA VAL A 231 -15.70 -19.63 5.22
C VAL A 231 -15.93 -21.11 4.95
N ARG A 232 -14.95 -21.98 5.24
CA ARG A 232 -15.12 -23.45 5.13
C ARG A 232 -16.29 -23.95 5.98
N THR A 233 -16.41 -23.45 7.21
CA THR A 233 -17.52 -23.81 8.11
C THR A 233 -18.86 -23.37 7.53
N GLN A 234 -18.95 -22.16 6.95
CA GLN A 234 -20.16 -21.69 6.28
C GLN A 234 -20.56 -22.59 5.11
N PHE A 235 -19.62 -22.93 4.22
CA PHE A 235 -19.92 -23.84 3.12
C PHE A 235 -20.35 -25.23 3.59
N ARG A 236 -19.69 -25.77 4.61
CA ARG A 236 -20.09 -27.05 5.21
C ARG A 236 -21.53 -26.99 5.70
N GLN A 237 -21.89 -25.89 6.36
CA GLN A 237 -23.25 -25.67 6.87
C GLN A 237 -24.28 -25.63 5.73
N ILE A 238 -24.02 -24.90 4.64
CA ILE A 238 -24.90 -24.84 3.47
C ILE A 238 -25.16 -26.24 2.87
N PHE A 239 -24.13 -27.07 2.75
CA PHE A 239 -24.28 -28.44 2.22
C PHE A 239 -25.09 -29.35 3.15
N LEU A 240 -24.89 -29.23 4.48
CA LEU A 240 -25.68 -29.98 5.46
C LEU A 240 -27.16 -29.56 5.44
N GLU A 241 -27.45 -28.26 5.28
CA GLU A 241 -28.81 -27.73 5.17
C GLU A 241 -29.54 -28.21 3.90
N MET A 242 -28.80 -28.41 2.81
CA MET A 242 -29.34 -29.02 1.59
C MET A 242 -29.53 -30.55 1.70
N GLY A 243 -29.24 -31.14 2.87
CA GLY A 243 -29.42 -32.58 3.12
C GLY A 243 -28.29 -33.46 2.61
N PHE A 244 -27.13 -32.89 2.25
CA PHE A 244 -25.98 -33.69 1.85
C PHE A 244 -25.17 -34.17 3.06
N THR A 245 -24.55 -35.34 2.93
CA THR A 245 -23.61 -35.88 3.93
C THR A 245 -22.16 -35.66 3.50
N GLU A 246 -21.30 -35.27 4.45
CA GLU A 246 -19.87 -35.02 4.22
C GLU A 246 -19.10 -36.33 3.95
N MET A 247 -18.42 -36.39 2.81
CA MET A 247 -17.57 -37.53 2.44
C MET A 247 -16.19 -37.50 3.15
N PRO A 248 -15.65 -38.64 3.59
CA PRO A 248 -14.32 -38.69 4.19
C PRO A 248 -13.22 -38.43 3.14
N THR A 249 -12.35 -37.46 3.41
CA THR A 249 -11.29 -37.01 2.48
C THR A 249 -9.87 -37.23 3.02
N ASN A 250 -9.71 -38.13 4.00
CA ASN A 250 -8.50 -38.39 4.80
C ASN A 250 -7.28 -38.93 4.04
N ASN A 251 -7.32 -38.99 2.71
CA ASN A 251 -6.23 -39.45 1.86
C ASN A 251 -5.67 -38.29 1.05
N PHE A 252 -4.45 -37.84 1.37
CA PHE A 252 -3.70 -36.90 0.55
C PHE A 252 -2.99 -37.59 -0.62
N ILE A 253 -2.54 -38.81 -0.37
CA ILE A 253 -1.93 -39.70 -1.36
C ILE A 253 -3.05 -40.48 -2.02
N GLU A 254 -3.07 -40.48 -3.34
CA GLU A 254 -4.04 -41.21 -4.15
C GLU A 254 -3.28 -41.97 -5.25
N SER A 255 -3.78 -43.14 -5.64
CA SER A 255 -3.21 -43.82 -6.81
C SER A 255 -3.69 -43.15 -8.09
N SER A 256 -2.84 -43.14 -9.12
CA SER A 256 -3.15 -42.62 -10.45
C SER A 256 -4.44 -43.25 -11.01
N PHE A 257 -4.69 -44.52 -10.69
CA PHE A 257 -5.96 -45.19 -10.98
C PHE A 257 -7.18 -44.42 -10.44
N TRP A 258 -7.27 -44.17 -9.13
CA TRP A 258 -8.44 -43.54 -8.51
C TRP A 258 -8.55 -42.06 -8.86
N ASN A 259 -7.41 -41.39 -9.04
CA ASN A 259 -7.40 -39.97 -9.37
C ASN A 259 -7.73 -39.70 -10.84
N PHE A 260 -7.41 -40.60 -11.76
CA PHE A 260 -7.58 -40.34 -13.19
C PHE A 260 -8.31 -41.47 -13.95
N ASP A 261 -7.84 -42.72 -13.89
CA ASP A 261 -8.40 -43.81 -14.69
C ASP A 261 -9.86 -44.12 -14.32
N ALA A 262 -10.19 -44.14 -13.03
CA ALA A 262 -11.56 -44.38 -12.54
C ALA A 262 -12.56 -43.29 -12.98
N LEU A 263 -12.07 -42.10 -13.33
CA LEU A 263 -12.87 -40.98 -13.84
C LEU A 263 -12.95 -40.95 -15.37
N PHE A 264 -12.49 -42.00 -16.05
CA PHE A 264 -12.43 -42.11 -17.49
C PHE A 264 -11.55 -41.05 -18.18
N GLN A 265 -10.53 -40.54 -17.49
CA GLN A 265 -9.52 -39.64 -18.07
C GLN A 265 -8.41 -40.47 -18.73
N PRO A 266 -7.97 -40.20 -19.97
CA PRO A 266 -6.97 -41.04 -20.64
C PRO A 266 -5.58 -40.92 -19.99
N GLN A 267 -4.73 -41.95 -20.13
CA GLN A 267 -3.38 -41.98 -19.55
C GLN A 267 -2.42 -40.98 -20.21
N GLN A 268 -2.63 -40.68 -21.49
CA GLN A 268 -1.83 -39.71 -22.25
C GLN A 268 -2.26 -38.25 -21.99
N HIS A 269 -3.17 -38.02 -21.04
CA HIS A 269 -3.69 -36.68 -20.78
C HIS A 269 -2.60 -35.77 -20.17
N PRO A 270 -2.42 -34.52 -20.66
CA PRO A 270 -1.34 -33.64 -20.22
C PRO A 270 -1.36 -33.37 -18.71
N ALA A 271 -2.55 -33.29 -18.10
CA ALA A 271 -2.66 -33.13 -16.64
C ALA A 271 -2.02 -34.27 -15.79
N ARG A 272 -1.63 -35.40 -16.39
CA ARG A 272 -0.87 -36.47 -15.71
C ARG A 272 0.64 -36.29 -15.81
N ASP A 273 1.12 -35.27 -16.50
CA ASP A 273 2.54 -35.02 -16.66
C ASP A 273 3.19 -34.63 -15.32
N GLN A 274 4.50 -34.91 -15.20
CA GLN A 274 5.29 -34.63 -14.00
C GLN A 274 5.33 -33.13 -13.66
N HIS A 275 5.15 -32.26 -14.67
CA HIS A 275 5.08 -30.82 -14.48
C HIS A 275 3.76 -30.37 -13.81
N ASP A 276 2.68 -31.13 -13.97
CA ASP A 276 1.34 -30.77 -13.45
C ASP A 276 0.98 -31.55 -12.18
N THR A 277 1.49 -32.78 -12.02
CA THR A 277 1.14 -33.67 -10.92
C THR A 277 2.37 -34.10 -10.13
N PHE A 278 2.29 -33.99 -8.80
CA PHE A 278 3.34 -34.47 -7.90
C PHE A 278 3.26 -35.99 -7.73
N PHE A 279 4.19 -36.71 -8.34
CA PHE A 279 4.42 -38.12 -8.13
C PHE A 279 5.20 -38.38 -6.84
N LEU A 280 4.89 -39.48 -6.16
CA LEU A 280 5.62 -39.89 -4.97
C LEU A 280 6.83 -40.74 -5.32
N GLN A 281 7.92 -40.51 -4.59
CA GLN A 281 9.08 -41.40 -4.60
C GLN A 281 8.93 -42.54 -3.59
N ASP A 282 8.30 -42.28 -2.44
CA ASP A 282 8.02 -43.28 -1.42
C ASP A 282 6.71 -42.93 -0.68
N PRO A 283 5.67 -43.80 -0.70
CA PRO A 283 5.55 -45.02 -1.51
C PRO A 283 5.26 -44.69 -2.98
N ALA A 284 6.13 -45.11 -3.92
CA ALA A 284 5.96 -44.79 -5.35
C ALA A 284 4.79 -45.53 -6.02
N LEU A 285 4.51 -46.76 -5.60
CA LEU A 285 3.50 -47.62 -6.21
C LEU A 285 2.44 -48.00 -5.17
N ALA A 286 1.18 -47.99 -5.59
CA ALA A 286 0.09 -48.60 -4.84
C ALA A 286 0.06 -50.10 -5.09
N THR A 287 -0.21 -50.86 -4.02
CA THR A 287 -0.25 -52.33 -4.03
C THR A 287 -1.66 -52.88 -4.04
N GLU A 288 -2.64 -52.11 -3.56
CA GLU A 288 -4.02 -52.58 -3.37
C GLU A 288 -5.00 -51.94 -4.36
N PHE A 289 -5.60 -52.76 -5.22
CA PHE A 289 -6.66 -52.36 -6.14
C PHE A 289 -7.79 -53.38 -6.19
N PRO A 290 -9.04 -52.94 -6.40
CA PRO A 290 -10.11 -53.85 -6.78
C PRO A 290 -9.86 -54.36 -8.21
N MET A 291 -9.25 -55.54 -8.33
CA MET A 291 -8.82 -56.10 -9.62
C MET A 291 -9.97 -56.23 -10.63
N GLU A 292 -11.16 -56.65 -10.18
CA GLU A 292 -12.34 -56.76 -11.04
C GLU A 292 -12.75 -55.41 -11.64
N TYR A 293 -12.65 -54.32 -10.87
CA TYR A 293 -12.97 -52.98 -11.36
C TYR A 293 -11.88 -52.45 -12.28
N LEU A 294 -10.61 -52.71 -11.96
CA LEU A 294 -9.47 -52.33 -12.77
C LEU A 294 -9.55 -52.97 -14.17
N GLU A 295 -9.90 -54.25 -14.27
CA GLU A 295 -10.08 -54.94 -15.55
C GLU A 295 -11.21 -54.34 -16.38
N LYS A 296 -12.35 -54.00 -15.75
CA LYS A 296 -13.46 -53.30 -16.42
C LYS A 296 -13.01 -51.94 -16.96
N VAL A 297 -12.29 -51.15 -16.15
CA VAL A 297 -11.75 -49.85 -16.56
C VAL A 297 -10.78 -50.02 -17.72
N LYS A 298 -9.82 -50.95 -17.62
CA LYS A 298 -8.87 -51.26 -18.70
C LYS A 298 -9.57 -51.58 -20.02
N LYS A 299 -10.58 -52.45 -19.99
CA LYS A 299 -11.35 -52.84 -21.18
C LYS A 299 -12.05 -51.63 -21.81
N VAL A 300 -12.77 -50.85 -21.02
CA VAL A 300 -13.54 -49.70 -21.52
C VAL A 300 -12.62 -48.58 -22.02
N HIS A 301 -11.45 -48.38 -21.42
CA HIS A 301 -10.47 -47.40 -21.89
C HIS A 301 -9.84 -47.78 -23.23
N SER A 302 -9.51 -49.06 -23.42
CA SER A 302 -8.82 -49.54 -24.62
C SER A 302 -9.79 -49.86 -25.76
N GLU A 303 -10.60 -50.91 -25.58
CA GLU A 303 -11.50 -51.47 -26.60
C GLU A 303 -12.86 -50.76 -26.66
N GLY A 304 -13.24 -50.07 -25.58
CA GLY A 304 -14.57 -49.51 -25.41
C GLY A 304 -15.55 -50.45 -24.72
N GLY A 305 -16.76 -49.98 -24.49
CA GLY A 305 -17.78 -50.69 -23.72
C GLY A 305 -18.91 -49.76 -23.28
N TYR A 306 -20.02 -50.34 -22.81
CA TYR A 306 -21.19 -49.59 -22.33
C TYR A 306 -21.74 -48.55 -23.33
N GLY A 307 -21.64 -48.83 -24.63
CA GLY A 307 -22.06 -47.92 -25.71
C GLY A 307 -21.01 -46.87 -26.12
N SER A 308 -19.84 -46.84 -25.46
CA SER A 308 -18.68 -46.02 -25.85
C SER A 308 -17.69 -46.81 -26.69
N GLN A 309 -16.98 -46.13 -27.60
CA GLN A 309 -15.90 -46.70 -28.40
C GLN A 309 -14.55 -46.76 -27.67
N GLY A 310 -14.48 -46.29 -26.42
CA GLY A 310 -13.23 -46.17 -25.68
C GLY A 310 -12.30 -45.12 -26.29
N TYR A 311 -11.03 -45.14 -25.89
CA TYR A 311 -9.98 -44.26 -26.41
C TYR A 311 -9.04 -44.94 -27.41
N LYS A 312 -9.18 -46.25 -27.65
CA LYS A 312 -8.41 -47.01 -28.66
C LYS A 312 -6.89 -46.88 -28.49
N TYR A 313 -6.42 -47.00 -27.25
CA TYR A 313 -4.98 -47.09 -26.92
C TYR A 313 -4.71 -48.23 -25.93
N ASP A 314 -3.44 -48.62 -25.83
CA ASP A 314 -3.00 -49.65 -24.89
C ASP A 314 -2.93 -49.08 -23.47
N TRP A 315 -3.88 -49.49 -22.63
CA TRP A 315 -3.94 -49.06 -21.24
C TRP A 315 -2.90 -49.83 -20.39
N SER A 316 -2.00 -49.08 -19.73
CA SER A 316 -0.90 -49.62 -18.94
C SER A 316 -1.22 -49.67 -17.45
N ILE A 317 -1.09 -50.86 -16.83
CA ILE A 317 -1.28 -51.04 -15.38
C ILE A 317 -0.23 -50.25 -14.59
N HIS A 318 1.01 -50.20 -15.08
CA HIS A 318 2.12 -49.54 -14.40
C HIS A 318 1.85 -48.04 -14.19
N GLU A 319 1.17 -47.38 -15.13
CA GLU A 319 0.81 -45.96 -15.00
C GLU A 319 -0.29 -45.73 -13.95
N ALA A 320 -1.21 -46.68 -13.82
CA ALA A 320 -2.29 -46.65 -12.84
C ALA A 320 -1.79 -46.91 -11.41
N GLN A 321 -0.69 -47.66 -11.26
CA GLN A 321 -0.07 -48.00 -9.98
C GLN A 321 0.69 -46.84 -9.34
N LYS A 322 1.14 -45.85 -10.12
CA LYS A 322 1.88 -44.70 -9.59
C LYS A 322 1.06 -43.94 -8.55
N ASN A 323 1.65 -43.68 -7.39
CA ASN A 323 1.05 -42.82 -6.38
C ASN A 323 1.38 -41.35 -6.65
N ILE A 324 0.37 -40.52 -6.42
CA ILE A 324 0.45 -39.08 -6.60
C ILE A 324 -0.18 -38.37 -5.39
N LEU A 325 0.18 -37.11 -5.22
CA LEU A 325 -0.64 -36.23 -4.38
C LEU A 325 -1.94 -35.91 -5.12
N ARG A 326 -3.07 -36.12 -4.43
CA ARG A 326 -4.41 -35.93 -4.99
C ARG A 326 -4.55 -34.54 -5.62
N THR A 327 -4.79 -34.49 -6.92
CA THR A 327 -4.90 -33.22 -7.67
C THR A 327 -6.26 -32.55 -7.49
N HIS A 328 -7.31 -33.34 -7.30
CA HIS A 328 -8.68 -32.87 -7.09
C HIS A 328 -9.49 -33.85 -6.25
N THR A 329 -10.53 -33.37 -5.58
CA THR A 329 -11.36 -34.21 -4.71
C THR A 329 -12.30 -35.16 -5.47
N THR A 330 -12.46 -35.02 -6.79
CA THR A 330 -13.26 -35.95 -7.62
C THR A 330 -12.80 -37.40 -7.47
N ALA A 331 -11.53 -37.65 -7.15
CA ALA A 331 -11.02 -38.98 -6.83
C ALA A 331 -11.72 -39.62 -5.60
N VAL A 332 -12.00 -38.81 -4.58
CA VAL A 332 -12.78 -39.24 -3.41
C VAL A 332 -14.22 -39.54 -3.82
N SER A 333 -14.81 -38.75 -4.72
CA SER A 333 -16.14 -39.07 -5.27
C SER A 333 -16.13 -40.40 -6.00
N ALA A 334 -15.11 -40.70 -6.82
CA ALA A 334 -14.98 -41.98 -7.52
C ALA A 334 -14.96 -43.15 -6.53
N ARG A 335 -14.16 -43.04 -5.45
CA ARG A 335 -14.14 -44.05 -4.38
C ARG A 335 -15.49 -44.21 -3.69
N MET A 336 -16.18 -43.11 -3.37
CA MET A 336 -17.48 -43.18 -2.71
C MET A 336 -18.56 -43.76 -3.63
N LEU A 337 -18.60 -43.36 -4.90
CA LEU A 337 -19.50 -43.93 -5.90
C LEU A 337 -19.25 -45.42 -6.10
N TYR A 338 -17.99 -45.85 -6.13
CA TYR A 338 -17.64 -47.26 -6.20
C TYR A 338 -18.14 -48.03 -4.98
N LYS A 339 -17.94 -47.50 -3.76
CA LYS A 339 -18.46 -48.11 -2.52
C LYS A 339 -19.99 -48.17 -2.51
N LEU A 340 -20.68 -47.13 -2.96
CA LEU A 340 -22.14 -47.10 -3.07
C LEU A 340 -22.66 -48.14 -4.07
N ALA A 341 -21.99 -48.29 -5.22
CA ALA A 341 -22.36 -49.29 -6.22
C ALA A 341 -22.25 -50.73 -5.68
N GLN A 342 -21.26 -51.00 -4.82
CA GLN A 342 -21.14 -52.29 -4.13
C GLN A 342 -22.27 -52.52 -3.12
N GLN A 343 -22.70 -51.48 -2.41
CA GLN A 343 -23.79 -51.55 -1.43
C GLN A 343 -25.15 -51.78 -2.09
N GLU A 344 -25.44 -51.12 -3.22
CA GLU A 344 -26.68 -51.34 -3.98
C GLU A 344 -26.78 -52.76 -4.52
N SER A 345 -25.65 -53.37 -4.93
CA SER A 345 -25.60 -54.77 -5.33
C SER A 345 -25.88 -55.75 -4.18
N GLN A 346 -25.73 -55.34 -2.92
CA GLN A 346 -25.97 -56.18 -1.74
C GLN A 346 -27.36 -55.96 -1.11
N ASN A 347 -27.90 -54.74 -1.17
CA ASN A 347 -29.18 -54.37 -0.58
C ASN A 347 -30.22 -54.03 -1.65
N CYS A 348 -30.74 -55.06 -2.34
CA CYS A 348 -31.73 -54.88 -3.40
C CYS A 348 -33.15 -54.49 -2.88
N ALA A 349 -33.35 -54.26 -1.58
CA ALA A 349 -34.67 -54.08 -0.96
C ALA A 349 -34.97 -52.71 -0.31
N SER A 350 -34.00 -51.78 -0.24
CA SER A 350 -34.29 -50.44 0.33
C SER A 350 -33.40 -49.35 -0.26
N SER A 351 -33.67 -48.93 -1.51
CA SER A 351 -32.95 -47.81 -2.12
C SER A 351 -33.45 -46.47 -1.54
N ARG A 352 -32.91 -46.03 -0.40
CA ARG A 352 -32.93 -44.60 -0.06
C ARG A 352 -31.79 -43.92 -0.82
N ARG A 353 -32.15 -42.96 -1.68
CA ARG A 353 -31.22 -42.19 -2.50
C ARG A 353 -30.43 -41.24 -1.59
N THR A 354 -29.19 -41.59 -1.24
CA THR A 354 -28.32 -40.74 -0.42
C THR A 354 -27.50 -39.81 -1.32
N THR A 355 -27.73 -38.51 -1.24
CA THR A 355 -26.91 -37.50 -1.91
C THR A 355 -25.71 -37.14 -1.04
N LEU A 356 -24.51 -37.47 -1.50
CA LEU A 356 -23.25 -37.12 -0.84
C LEU A 356 -22.67 -35.86 -1.48
N THR A 357 -22.19 -34.91 -0.67
CA THR A 357 -21.34 -33.81 -1.17
C THR A 357 -20.02 -33.78 -0.44
N GLN A 358 -19.04 -33.21 -1.13
CA GLN A 358 -17.74 -32.91 -0.55
C GLN A 358 -17.80 -31.55 0.11
N SER A 359 -17.08 -31.40 1.21
CA SER A 359 -16.64 -30.09 1.69
C SER A 359 -15.87 -29.40 0.55
N PRO A 360 -15.99 -28.07 0.37
CA PRO A 360 -15.35 -27.38 -0.74
C PRO A 360 -13.86 -27.70 -0.79
N ALA A 361 -13.41 -28.21 -1.93
CA ALA A 361 -12.02 -28.52 -2.16
C ALA A 361 -11.27 -27.24 -2.54
N TRP A 362 -10.22 -26.94 -1.78
CA TRP A 362 -9.30 -25.85 -2.08
C TRP A 362 -8.05 -26.46 -2.71
N LYS A 363 -7.46 -25.77 -3.70
CA LYS A 363 -6.13 -26.16 -4.18
C LYS A 363 -5.18 -26.16 -2.99
N CYS A 364 -4.58 -27.32 -2.69
CA CYS A 364 -3.38 -27.36 -1.86
C CYS A 364 -2.29 -26.65 -2.66
N SER A 365 -1.99 -25.41 -2.31
CA SER A 365 -0.77 -24.75 -2.77
C SER A 365 0.37 -25.33 -1.94
N VAL A 366 0.95 -26.42 -2.42
CA VAL A 366 2.18 -26.95 -1.84
C VAL A 366 3.26 -25.93 -2.16
N THR A 367 3.71 -25.20 -1.14
CA THR A 367 4.82 -24.25 -1.27
C THR A 367 6.04 -24.88 -0.62
N MET A 368 7.01 -25.27 -1.44
CA MET A 368 8.34 -25.63 -0.94
C MET A 368 9.13 -24.35 -0.67
N LYS A 369 9.39 -24.05 0.60
CA LYS A 369 10.38 -23.02 1.00
C LYS A 369 11.70 -23.71 1.29
N GLY A 370 12.71 -23.45 0.47
CA GLY A 370 14.09 -23.86 0.73
C GLY A 370 14.67 -23.07 1.90
N TYR A 371 15.02 -23.76 2.99
CA TYR A 371 15.85 -23.20 4.06
C TYR A 371 17.26 -23.82 3.96
N ARG A 372 18.26 -23.07 4.44
CA ARG A 372 19.71 -23.39 4.33
C ARG A 372 20.11 -24.79 4.85
N ASN A 373 19.22 -25.47 5.59
CA ASN A 373 19.44 -26.79 6.20
C ASN A 373 18.39 -27.86 5.77
N GLY A 374 17.70 -27.69 4.64
CA GLY A 374 16.77 -28.69 4.08
C GLY A 374 15.40 -28.14 3.69
N TRP A 375 14.68 -28.91 2.88
CA TRP A 375 13.35 -28.58 2.35
C TRP A 375 12.27 -28.91 3.41
N LYS A 376 11.46 -27.93 3.80
CA LYS A 376 10.23 -28.17 4.59
C LYS A 376 9.01 -28.03 3.67
N LEU A 377 8.17 -29.06 3.65
CA LEU A 377 6.89 -29.05 2.94
C LEU A 377 5.88 -28.19 3.72
N GLY A 378 5.48 -27.04 3.17
CA GLY A 378 4.39 -26.21 3.70
C GLY A 378 3.15 -26.35 2.83
N ILE A 379 2.04 -26.81 3.39
CA ILE A 379 0.74 -26.87 2.71
C ILE A 379 -0.03 -25.60 3.06
N LEU A 380 -0.21 -24.68 2.10
CA LEU A 380 -1.07 -23.51 2.23
C LEU A 380 -2.24 -23.65 1.26
N GLY A 381 -3.48 -23.52 1.73
CA GLY A 381 -4.65 -23.52 0.85
C GLY A 381 -4.79 -22.17 0.14
N SER A 382 -4.95 -22.17 -1.19
CA SER A 382 -5.30 -20.95 -1.94
C SER A 382 -6.53 -21.18 -2.83
N LEU A 383 -7.29 -20.11 -3.08
CA LEU A 383 -8.50 -20.13 -3.93
C LEU A 383 -8.12 -20.43 -5.38
N GLY A 384 -8.53 -21.60 -5.87
CA GLY A 384 -8.57 -21.92 -7.30
C GLY A 384 -10.01 -22.12 -7.76
N ARG A 385 -10.33 -21.61 -8.96
CA ARG A 385 -11.67 -21.68 -9.57
C ARG A 385 -12.22 -23.11 -9.54
N SER A 386 -13.44 -23.26 -9.04
CA SER A 386 -14.22 -24.49 -9.08
C SER A 386 -14.43 -24.92 -10.53
N CYS A 387 -13.81 -26.03 -10.92
CA CYS A 387 -14.17 -26.72 -12.15
C CYS A 387 -15.58 -27.29 -11.94
N CYS A 388 -16.52 -26.90 -12.79
CA CYS A 388 -17.91 -27.33 -12.74
C CYS A 388 -17.96 -28.85 -12.90
N CYS A 389 -18.14 -29.60 -11.81
CA CYS A 389 -18.50 -31.01 -11.90
C CYS A 389 -19.80 -31.09 -12.69
N ARG A 390 -19.80 -31.86 -13.78
CA ARG A 390 -21.00 -32.19 -14.54
C ARG A 390 -21.89 -33.02 -13.61
N TRP A 391 -22.91 -32.38 -13.05
CA TRP A 391 -23.89 -33.02 -12.19
C TRP A 391 -24.68 -34.02 -13.02
N VAL A 392 -24.54 -35.32 -12.76
CA VAL A 392 -25.47 -36.33 -13.26
C VAL A 392 -26.74 -36.20 -12.43
N CYS A 393 -27.58 -35.24 -12.81
CA CYS A 393 -28.95 -35.14 -12.36
C CYS A 393 -29.79 -35.95 -13.34
N ARG A 394 -30.08 -37.21 -13.03
CA ARG A 394 -31.20 -37.89 -13.68
C ARG A 394 -32.46 -37.33 -13.02
N LYS A 395 -33.03 -36.28 -13.63
CA LYS A 395 -34.38 -35.80 -13.32
C LYS A 395 -35.32 -37.00 -13.36
N THR A 396 -36.11 -37.16 -12.30
CA THR A 396 -37.40 -37.83 -12.37
C THR A 396 -38.32 -37.05 -13.29
#